data_AF-A0A7C9CF05-F1
#
_entry.id   AF-A0A7C9CF05-F1
#
_cell.length_a   1.000
_cell.length_b   1.000
_cell.length_c   1.000
_cell.angle_alpha   90.00
_cell.angle_beta   90.00
_cell.angle_gamma   90.00
#
_symmetry.space_group_name_H-M   'P 1'
#
loop_
_entity.id
_entity.type
_entity.pdbx_description
1 polymer ?
#
loop_
_entity_poly.entity_id
_entity_poly.type
_entity_poly.pdbx_seq_one_letter_code
_entity_poly.pdbx_strand_id
1 'polypeptide(L)'
;MASADLAPSRSPTDLFGDPIDDSSPLWFKKDLFLSPDFDSESYISDLRTFVPFDTLRSQLHSHLSSLKHELVDLINRDYNDFVNLSTKLVDVDSAVARMRAPLSDLREKISAFRDSVEASLVSLQDGLRQRAEAANAREVLELLLDTFHVVSKVEKLIKELPSVPADWSNGDLDVVEKNHLSNGISLQDTESESNVRETQSMLLERIASEMNRLKFYIAHAKDLPFIQNIEKRFQSASRLLDASLGHCFVDGLEHRDENVIYNCLRAYAAIDSTGNAEEIFRTTIVAPLIQKVIPHGSSGLAGEASGDQLEADFQEIKQCIEKDCTFLLKISSRGMMSYRRPFIGQHILV
;
A
#
# COMPACT_ATOMS: atom_id res chain seq x y z
N MET A 1 -48.34 16.62 -8.67
CA MET A 1 -49.40 17.31 -7.90
C MET A 1 -50.08 16.24 -7.08
N ALA A 2 -49.64 16.09 -5.82
CA ALA A 2 -50.07 15.03 -4.92
C ALA A 2 -51.20 15.58 -4.04
N SER A 3 -52.39 14.99 -4.17
CA SER A 3 -53.51 15.20 -3.25
C SER A 3 -53.24 14.36 -2.00
N ALA A 4 -52.91 15.02 -0.91
CA ALA A 4 -52.90 14.41 0.41
C ALA A 4 -54.33 14.46 0.97
N ASP A 5 -54.84 13.29 1.34
CA ASP A 5 -56.07 13.07 2.12
C ASP A 5 -56.05 13.95 3.37
N LEU A 6 -56.93 14.95 3.40
CA LEU A 6 -57.28 15.68 4.62
C LEU A 6 -58.46 14.92 5.24
N ALA A 7 -58.23 14.31 6.39
CA ALA A 7 -59.28 13.75 7.25
C ALA A 7 -60.44 14.76 7.39
N PRO A 8 -61.70 14.30 7.52
CA PRO A 8 -62.84 15.19 7.65
C PRO A 8 -62.58 16.10 8.84
N SER A 9 -62.59 17.41 8.58
CA SER A 9 -62.55 18.44 9.60
C SER A 9 -63.71 18.17 10.55
N ARG A 10 -63.43 17.49 11.66
CA ARG A 10 -64.28 17.51 12.84
C ARG A 10 -64.47 18.98 13.17
N SER A 11 -65.70 19.44 13.05
CA SER A 11 -66.09 20.77 13.50
C SER A 11 -65.57 20.94 14.94
N PRO A 12 -64.86 22.03 15.25
CA PRO A 12 -64.23 22.22 16.57
C PRO A 12 -65.26 22.52 17.69
N THR A 13 -66.53 22.17 17.46
CA THR A 13 -67.65 22.36 18.39
C THR A 13 -67.88 21.17 19.32
N ASP A 14 -67.13 20.07 19.23
CA ASP A 14 -67.39 18.84 20.01
C ASP A 14 -66.39 18.59 21.15
N LEU A 15 -65.53 19.56 21.48
CA LEU A 15 -64.49 19.43 22.53
C LEU A 15 -64.73 20.33 23.75
N PHE A 16 -65.58 21.34 23.61
CA PHE A 16 -66.17 22.04 24.73
C PHE A 16 -67.64 21.74 24.61
N GLY A 17 -68.17 20.91 25.52
CA GLY A 17 -69.59 20.62 25.55
C GLY A 17 -70.34 21.93 25.39
N ASP A 18 -71.20 21.99 24.36
CA ASP A 18 -72.19 23.04 24.30
C ASP A 18 -72.79 23.12 25.71
N PRO A 19 -72.81 24.30 26.36
CA PRO A 19 -73.71 24.45 27.48
C PRO A 19 -75.04 24.02 26.89
N ILE A 20 -75.63 22.94 27.42
CA ILE A 20 -77.02 22.65 27.15
C ILE A 20 -77.67 24.01 27.34
N ASP A 21 -78.17 24.61 26.27
CA ASP A 21 -78.97 25.81 26.34
C ASP A 21 -80.25 25.34 27.01
N ASP A 22 -80.13 25.08 28.31
CA ASP A 22 -81.14 24.79 29.28
C ASP A 22 -81.85 26.12 29.45
N SER A 23 -82.57 26.47 28.39
CA SER A 23 -83.74 27.31 28.39
C SER A 23 -84.81 26.77 29.37
N SER A 24 -84.55 25.63 30.02
CA SER A 24 -85.24 25.17 31.20
C SER A 24 -84.86 25.98 32.45
N PRO A 25 -85.84 26.46 33.21
CA PRO A 25 -85.60 27.17 34.47
C PRO A 25 -84.74 26.37 35.45
N LEU A 26 -83.94 27.07 36.28
CA LEU A 26 -83.04 26.48 37.29
C LEU A 26 -83.72 25.54 38.31
N TRP A 27 -85.05 25.64 38.47
CA TRP A 27 -85.84 24.74 39.32
C TRP A 27 -86.18 23.41 38.66
N PHE A 28 -86.03 23.30 37.33
CA PHE A 28 -86.36 22.10 36.57
C PHE A 28 -85.11 21.22 36.39
N LYS A 29 -84.92 20.26 37.29
CA LYS A 29 -83.76 19.38 37.31
C LYS A 29 -84.03 18.12 36.47
N LYS A 30 -83.66 18.14 35.20
CA LYS A 30 -83.82 17.03 34.25
C LYS A 30 -83.07 15.76 34.67
N ASP A 31 -81.91 15.92 35.30
CA ASP A 31 -81.04 14.82 35.71
C ASP A 31 -81.70 13.88 36.73
N LEU A 32 -82.67 14.38 37.52
CA LEU A 32 -83.39 13.57 38.49
C LEU A 32 -84.26 12.49 37.81
N PHE A 33 -84.69 12.70 36.55
CA PHE A 33 -85.47 11.72 35.79
C PHE A 33 -84.69 10.45 35.45
N LEU A 34 -83.36 10.49 35.49
CA LEU A 34 -82.48 9.35 35.21
C LEU A 34 -82.10 8.58 36.48
N SER A 35 -82.52 9.05 37.66
CA SER A 35 -82.23 8.39 38.93
C SER A 35 -83.06 7.11 39.11
N PRO A 36 -82.47 5.99 39.58
CA PRO A 36 -83.18 4.74 39.83
C PRO A 36 -84.23 4.85 40.96
N ASP A 37 -84.06 5.78 41.90
CA ASP A 37 -84.97 6.02 43.03
C ASP A 37 -85.94 7.19 42.77
N PHE A 38 -86.12 7.59 41.50
CA PHE A 38 -86.97 8.72 41.15
C PHE A 38 -88.45 8.44 41.46
N ASP A 39 -89.01 9.21 42.39
CA ASP A 39 -90.45 9.25 42.63
C ASP A 39 -91.09 10.53 42.04
N SER A 40 -91.99 10.32 41.10
CA SER A 40 -92.71 11.41 40.42
C SER A 40 -93.63 12.20 41.35
N GLU A 41 -94.21 11.56 42.37
CA GLU A 41 -95.19 12.20 43.25
C GLU A 41 -94.50 13.14 44.25
N SER A 42 -93.40 12.68 44.86
CA SER A 42 -92.55 13.51 45.73
C SER A 42 -91.93 14.69 44.95
N TYR A 43 -91.43 14.45 43.73
CA TYR A 43 -90.82 15.50 42.90
C TYR A 43 -91.82 16.61 42.51
N ILE A 44 -93.06 16.26 42.14
CA ILE A 44 -94.09 17.24 41.81
C ILE A 44 -94.56 18.00 43.06
N SER A 45 -94.66 17.31 44.20
CA SER A 45 -95.10 17.91 45.46
C SER A 45 -94.12 18.97 45.96
N ASP A 46 -92.81 18.68 45.88
CA ASP A 46 -91.74 19.60 46.27
C ASP A 46 -91.60 20.82 45.33
N LEU A 47 -91.96 20.68 44.05
CA LEU A 47 -91.93 21.80 43.10
C LEU A 47 -93.21 22.65 43.15
N ARG A 48 -94.35 22.06 43.51
CA ARG A 48 -95.64 22.75 43.60
C ARG A 48 -95.69 23.80 44.72
N THR A 49 -94.82 23.70 45.74
CA THR A 49 -94.67 24.72 46.78
C THR A 49 -94.05 26.02 46.25
N PHE A 50 -93.36 25.99 45.11
CA PHE A 50 -92.63 27.14 44.57
C PHE A 50 -93.00 27.52 43.12
N VAL A 51 -93.71 26.66 42.37
CA VAL A 51 -94.02 26.85 40.95
C VAL A 51 -95.50 26.53 40.63
N PRO A 52 -96.21 27.37 39.84
CA PRO A 52 -97.56 27.06 39.36
C PRO A 52 -97.61 25.77 38.54
N PHE A 53 -98.66 24.97 38.75
CA PHE A 53 -98.80 23.66 38.12
C PHE A 53 -98.83 23.71 36.58
N ASP A 54 -99.46 24.74 36.00
CA ASP A 54 -99.50 24.89 34.53
C ASP A 54 -98.13 25.17 33.92
N THR A 55 -97.27 25.91 34.63
CA THR A 55 -95.89 26.16 34.21
C THR A 55 -95.07 24.88 34.28
N LEU A 56 -95.19 24.09 35.35
CA LEU A 56 -94.55 22.78 35.47
C LEU A 56 -94.99 21.82 34.35
N ARG A 57 -96.29 21.74 34.10
CA ARG A 57 -96.87 20.91 33.03
C ARG A 57 -96.37 21.31 31.65
N SER A 58 -96.34 22.61 31.35
CA SER A 58 -95.83 23.12 30.07
C SER A 58 -94.34 22.79 29.89
N GLN A 59 -93.53 22.91 30.94
CA GLN A 59 -92.10 22.60 30.89
C GLN A 59 -91.84 21.11 30.71
N LEU A 60 -92.57 20.24 31.42
CA LEU A 60 -92.51 18.79 31.22
C LEU A 60 -92.89 18.38 29.80
N HIS A 61 -93.95 18.96 29.24
CA HIS A 61 -94.37 18.68 27.87
C HIS A 61 -93.38 19.20 26.83
N SER A 62 -92.78 20.37 27.07
CA SER A 62 -91.71 20.92 26.22
C SER A 62 -90.48 20.00 26.25
N HIS A 63 -90.05 19.56 27.43
CA HIS A 63 -88.94 18.61 27.59
C HIS A 63 -89.21 17.28 26.88
N LEU A 64 -90.40 16.71 27.04
CA LEU A 64 -90.79 15.46 26.36
C LEU A 64 -90.76 15.62 24.83
N SER A 65 -91.28 16.74 24.31
CA SER A 65 -91.26 17.02 22.87
C SER A 65 -89.84 17.21 22.34
N SER A 66 -88.96 17.86 23.09
CA SER A 66 -87.54 18.01 22.76
C SER A 66 -86.85 16.66 22.70
N LEU A 67 -87.02 15.83 23.74
CA LEU A 67 -86.41 14.51 23.81
C LEU A 67 -86.89 13.59 22.68
N LYS A 68 -88.17 13.69 22.30
CA LYS A 68 -88.71 12.95 21.15
C LYS A 68 -88.07 13.42 19.83
N HIS A 69 -87.86 14.72 19.65
CA HIS A 69 -87.20 15.25 18.45
C HIS A 69 -85.74 14.80 18.40
N GLU A 70 -85.02 14.92 19.52
CA GLU A 70 -83.63 14.49 19.66
C GLU A 70 -83.46 12.99 19.41
N LEU A 71 -84.38 12.15 19.90
CA LEU A 71 -84.37 10.71 19.62
C LEU A 71 -84.53 10.43 18.12
N VAL A 72 -85.44 11.12 17.44
CA VAL A 72 -85.65 10.95 16.00
C VAL A 72 -84.41 11.42 15.23
N ASP A 73 -83.81 12.52 15.64
CA ASP A 73 -82.60 13.05 15.01
C ASP A 73 -81.40 12.12 15.22
N LEU A 74 -81.25 11.56 16.43
CA LEU A 74 -80.23 10.56 16.74
C LEU A 74 -80.41 9.29 15.88
N ILE A 75 -81.64 8.77 15.79
CA ILE A 75 -81.94 7.60 14.96
C ILE A 75 -81.63 7.91 13.49
N ASN A 76 -82.04 9.06 12.99
CA ASN A 76 -81.81 9.44 11.59
C ASN A 76 -80.34 9.66 11.27
N ARG A 77 -79.57 10.23 12.21
CA ARG A 77 -78.12 10.41 12.11
C ARG A 77 -77.42 9.06 12.08
N ASP A 78 -77.68 8.23 13.09
CA ASP A 78 -77.03 6.93 13.23
C ASP A 78 -77.42 5.98 12.09
N TYR A 79 -78.65 6.09 11.56
CA TYR A 79 -79.07 5.38 10.35
C TYR A 79 -78.28 5.83 9.11
N ASN A 80 -78.10 7.15 8.91
CA ASN A 80 -77.28 7.66 7.81
C ASN A 80 -75.83 7.21 7.93
N ASP A 81 -75.25 7.27 9.13
CA ASP A 81 -73.87 6.84 9.37
C ASP A 81 -73.70 5.35 9.13
N PHE A 82 -74.65 4.53 9.58
CA PHE A 82 -74.66 3.09 9.34
C PHE A 82 -74.74 2.77 7.84
N VAL A 83 -75.67 3.39 7.10
CA VAL A 83 -75.84 3.18 5.65
C VAL A 83 -74.60 3.64 4.88
N ASN A 84 -74.02 4.79 5.25
CA ASN A 84 -72.81 5.30 4.62
C ASN A 84 -71.61 4.38 4.86
N LEU A 85 -71.44 3.89 6.09
CA LEU A 85 -70.36 2.96 6.43
C LEU A 85 -70.55 1.61 5.73
N SER A 86 -71.76 1.05 5.74
CA SER A 86 -72.05 -0.23 5.08
C SER A 86 -71.81 -0.15 3.58
N THR A 87 -72.17 0.96 2.94
CA THR A 87 -71.96 1.16 1.49
C THR A 87 -70.47 1.29 1.17
N LYS A 88 -69.71 2.08 1.94
CA LYS A 88 -68.27 2.25 1.73
C LYS A 88 -67.48 0.97 1.98
N LEU A 89 -67.87 0.16 2.97
CA LEU A 89 -67.16 -1.07 3.33
C LEU A 89 -67.22 -2.11 2.21
N VAL A 90 -68.33 -2.18 1.47
CA VAL A 90 -68.50 -3.07 0.32
C VAL A 90 -67.51 -2.76 -0.81
N ASP A 91 -67.18 -1.48 -1.01
CA ASP A 91 -66.25 -1.07 -2.06
C ASP A 91 -64.78 -1.29 -1.70
N VAL A 92 -64.45 -1.45 -0.41
CA VAL A 92 -63.06 -1.66 0.05
C VAL A 92 -62.47 -2.94 -0.53
N ASP A 93 -63.23 -4.03 -0.59
CA ASP A 93 -62.75 -5.30 -1.15
C ASP A 93 -62.37 -5.15 -2.63
N SER A 94 -63.14 -4.36 -3.39
CA SER A 94 -62.84 -4.07 -4.79
C SER A 94 -61.59 -3.20 -4.96
N ALA A 95 -61.35 -2.26 -4.03
CA ALA A 95 -60.15 -1.43 -4.03
C ALA A 95 -58.91 -2.24 -3.68
N VAL A 96 -59.00 -3.11 -2.66
CA VAL A 96 -57.94 -4.03 -2.25
C VAL A 96 -57.60 -5.00 -3.39
N ALA A 97 -58.61 -5.56 -4.07
CA ALA A 97 -58.41 -6.43 -5.23
C ALA A 97 -57.65 -5.72 -6.36
N ARG A 98 -58.02 -4.46 -6.66
CA ARG A 98 -57.33 -3.65 -7.67
C ARG A 98 -55.90 -3.28 -7.29
N MET A 99 -55.61 -3.05 -6.01
CA MET A 99 -54.26 -2.71 -5.54
C MET A 99 -53.33 -3.93 -5.48
N ARG A 100 -53.87 -5.14 -5.33
CA ARG A 100 -53.07 -6.36 -5.17
C ARG A 100 -52.17 -6.64 -6.37
N ALA A 101 -52.69 -6.50 -7.59
CA ALA A 101 -51.93 -6.78 -8.80
C ALA A 101 -50.76 -5.79 -9.02
N PRO A 102 -50.96 -4.45 -9.01
CA PRO A 102 -49.85 -3.49 -9.13
C PRO A 102 -48.76 -3.64 -8.07
N LEU A 103 -49.12 -4.01 -6.83
CA LEU A 103 -48.15 -4.23 -5.76
C LEU A 103 -47.32 -5.50 -5.98
N SER A 104 -47.94 -6.57 -6.49
CA SER A 104 -47.24 -7.78 -6.89
C SER A 104 -46.29 -7.50 -8.07
N ASP A 105 -46.76 -6.81 -9.11
CA ASP A 105 -45.95 -6.44 -10.27
C ASP A 105 -44.75 -5.58 -9.88
N LEU A 106 -44.94 -4.62 -8.96
CA LEU A 106 -43.87 -3.77 -8.46
C LEU A 106 -42.87 -4.58 -7.64
N ARG A 107 -43.33 -5.53 -6.81
CA ARG A 107 -42.45 -6.44 -6.08
C ARG A 107 -41.62 -7.30 -7.03
N GLU A 108 -42.22 -7.83 -8.09
CA GLU A 108 -41.50 -8.62 -9.10
C GLU A 108 -40.45 -7.78 -9.82
N LYS A 109 -40.80 -6.55 -10.25
CA LYS A 109 -39.85 -5.62 -10.88
C LYS A 109 -38.69 -5.25 -9.95
N ILE A 110 -38.96 -4.99 -8.68
CA ILE A 110 -37.91 -4.71 -7.69
C ILE A 110 -37.01 -5.93 -7.49
N SER A 111 -37.57 -7.13 -7.42
CA SER A 111 -36.77 -8.35 -7.31
C SER A 111 -35.87 -8.52 -8.53
N ALA A 112 -36.43 -8.41 -9.75
CA ALA A 112 -35.66 -8.53 -10.99
C ALA A 112 -34.56 -7.47 -11.10
N PHE A 113 -34.86 -6.23 -10.69
CA PHE A 113 -33.86 -5.16 -10.65
C PHE A 113 -32.74 -5.45 -9.65
N ARG A 114 -33.09 -5.90 -8.44
CA ARG A 114 -32.10 -6.31 -7.42
C ARG A 114 -31.22 -7.43 -7.95
N ASP A 115 -31.80 -8.45 -8.57
CA ASP A 115 -31.05 -9.59 -9.10
C ASP A 115 -30.11 -9.16 -10.26
N SER A 116 -30.54 -8.19 -11.08
CA SER A 116 -29.69 -7.56 -12.12
C SER A 116 -28.53 -6.75 -11.53
N VAL A 117 -28.77 -5.98 -10.46
CA VAL A 117 -27.73 -5.24 -9.75
C VAL A 117 -26.74 -6.19 -9.09
N GLU A 118 -27.21 -7.25 -8.47
CA GLU A 118 -26.36 -8.28 -7.85
C GLU A 118 -25.47 -8.96 -8.90
N ALA A 119 -26.04 -9.36 -10.05
CA ALA A 119 -25.27 -9.92 -11.15
C ALA A 119 -24.19 -8.94 -11.67
N SER A 120 -24.53 -7.65 -11.77
CA SER A 120 -23.60 -6.60 -12.18
C SER A 120 -22.48 -6.38 -11.16
N LEU A 121 -22.80 -6.44 -9.87
CA LEU A 121 -21.84 -6.32 -8.77
C LEU A 121 -20.86 -7.49 -8.79
N VAL A 122 -21.34 -8.72 -8.94
CA VAL A 122 -20.49 -9.92 -9.07
C VAL A 122 -19.57 -9.80 -10.27
N SER A 123 -20.10 -9.41 -11.44
CA SER A 123 -19.29 -9.22 -12.64
C SER A 123 -18.21 -8.15 -12.46
N LEU A 124 -18.51 -7.05 -11.77
CA LEU A 124 -17.55 -6.00 -11.46
C LEU A 124 -16.46 -6.50 -10.48
N GLN A 125 -16.84 -7.23 -9.44
CA GLN A 125 -15.90 -7.81 -8.48
C GLN A 125 -14.95 -8.80 -9.15
N ASP A 126 -15.48 -9.68 -10.02
CA ASP A 126 -14.65 -10.59 -10.80
C ASP A 126 -13.71 -9.85 -11.76
N GLY A 127 -14.20 -8.79 -12.43
CA GLY A 127 -13.37 -7.95 -13.28
C GLY A 127 -12.25 -7.24 -12.52
N LEU A 128 -12.52 -6.72 -11.33
CA LEU A 128 -11.51 -6.11 -10.45
C LEU A 128 -10.49 -7.13 -9.96
N ARG A 129 -10.94 -8.34 -9.59
CA ARG A 129 -10.06 -9.44 -9.19
C ARG A 129 -9.13 -9.85 -10.33
N GLN A 130 -9.67 -10.07 -11.53
CA GLN A 130 -8.88 -10.38 -12.73
C GLN A 130 -7.87 -9.26 -13.04
N ARG A 131 -8.28 -7.99 -12.90
CA ARG A 131 -7.38 -6.85 -13.11
C ARG A 131 -6.25 -6.83 -12.08
N ALA A 132 -6.53 -7.14 -10.81
CA ALA A 132 -5.51 -7.22 -9.77
C ALA A 132 -4.54 -8.38 -10.03
N GLU A 133 -5.04 -9.56 -10.38
CA GLU A 133 -4.22 -10.73 -10.76
C GLU A 133 -3.33 -10.40 -11.97
N ALA A 134 -3.89 -9.76 -13.01
CA ALA A 134 -3.14 -9.35 -14.20
C ALA A 134 -2.09 -8.27 -13.90
N ALA A 135 -2.38 -7.32 -13.01
CA ALA A 135 -1.43 -6.30 -12.57
C ALA A 135 -0.24 -6.92 -11.83
N ASN A 136 -0.51 -7.84 -10.89
CA ASN A 136 0.53 -8.56 -10.15
C ASN A 136 1.38 -9.42 -11.10
N ALA A 137 0.76 -10.13 -12.05
CA ALA A 137 1.48 -10.92 -13.04
C ALA A 137 2.37 -10.03 -13.92
N ARG A 138 1.89 -8.85 -14.31
CA ARG A 138 2.66 -7.87 -15.08
C ARG A 138 3.87 -7.36 -14.29
N GLU A 139 3.70 -6.99 -13.02
CA GLU A 139 4.79 -6.54 -12.16
C GLU A 139 5.90 -7.61 -12.04
N VAL A 140 5.50 -8.88 -11.85
CA VAL A 140 6.44 -10.01 -11.82
C VAL A 140 7.16 -10.18 -13.16
N LEU A 141 6.46 -10.04 -14.28
CA LEU A 141 7.06 -10.13 -15.62
C LEU A 141 8.02 -8.97 -15.91
N GLU A 142 7.69 -7.75 -15.48
CA GLU A 142 8.57 -6.59 -15.59
C GLU A 142 9.85 -6.80 -14.77
N LEU A 143 9.72 -7.29 -13.53
CA LEU A 143 10.87 -7.65 -12.69
C LEU A 143 11.73 -8.75 -13.34
N LEU A 144 11.10 -9.78 -13.91
CA LEU A 144 11.80 -10.84 -14.63
C LEU A 144 12.57 -10.29 -15.84
N LEU A 145 11.93 -9.45 -16.64
CA LEU A 145 12.51 -8.85 -17.85
C LEU A 145 13.71 -7.96 -17.49
N ASP A 146 13.54 -7.09 -16.49
CA ASP A 146 14.60 -6.21 -16.00
C ASP A 146 15.79 -7.02 -15.49
N THR A 147 15.52 -8.03 -14.66
CA THR A 147 16.56 -8.93 -14.14
C THR A 147 17.30 -9.60 -15.30
N PHE A 148 16.59 -10.17 -16.27
CA PHE A 148 17.20 -10.83 -17.43
C PHE A 148 18.02 -9.85 -18.28
N HIS A 149 17.55 -8.62 -18.44
CA HIS A 149 18.27 -7.58 -19.18
C HIS A 149 19.59 -7.22 -18.47
N VAL A 150 19.56 -7.07 -17.14
CA VAL A 150 20.77 -6.82 -16.34
C VAL A 150 21.74 -8.00 -16.45
N VAL A 151 21.28 -9.25 -16.27
CA VAL A 151 22.15 -10.44 -16.42
C VAL A 151 22.77 -10.49 -17.82
N SER A 152 21.97 -10.28 -18.86
CA SER A 152 22.46 -10.29 -20.24
C SER A 152 23.49 -9.19 -20.50
N LYS A 153 23.30 -8.02 -19.89
CA LYS A 153 24.26 -6.91 -19.95
C LYS A 153 25.55 -7.27 -19.24
N VAL A 154 25.48 -7.79 -18.01
CA VAL A 154 26.63 -8.27 -17.24
C VAL A 154 27.41 -9.32 -18.03
N GLU A 155 26.74 -10.32 -18.60
CA GLU A 155 27.40 -11.35 -19.40
C GLU A 155 28.04 -10.83 -20.69
N LYS A 156 27.42 -9.86 -21.36
CA LYS A 156 28.02 -9.20 -22.54
C LYS A 156 29.27 -8.41 -22.15
N LEU A 157 29.19 -7.60 -21.10
CA LEU A 157 30.33 -6.82 -20.61
C LEU A 157 31.46 -7.74 -20.16
N ILE A 158 31.14 -8.88 -19.54
CA ILE A 158 32.11 -9.91 -19.17
C ILE A 158 32.77 -10.54 -20.41
N LYS A 159 32.02 -10.78 -21.49
CA LYS A 159 32.60 -11.29 -22.75
C LYS A 159 33.47 -10.27 -23.48
N GLU A 160 33.19 -8.98 -23.27
CA GLU A 160 34.00 -7.86 -23.80
C GLU A 160 35.27 -7.62 -23.00
N LEU A 161 35.44 -8.23 -21.82
CA LEU A 161 36.73 -8.23 -21.13
C LEU A 161 37.76 -8.85 -22.09
N PRO A 162 38.89 -8.16 -22.36
CA PRO A 162 39.98 -8.75 -23.09
C PRO A 162 40.28 -10.09 -22.44
N SER A 163 40.23 -11.17 -23.22
CA SER A 163 40.66 -12.48 -22.73
C SER A 163 42.01 -12.29 -22.06
N VAL A 164 42.08 -12.60 -20.77
CA VAL A 164 43.35 -12.71 -20.03
C VAL A 164 44.35 -13.36 -20.99
N PRO A 165 45.48 -12.71 -21.31
CA PRO A 165 46.45 -13.30 -22.21
C PRO A 165 46.75 -14.71 -21.70
N ALA A 166 46.63 -15.70 -22.59
CA ALA A 166 46.81 -17.11 -22.25
C ALA A 166 48.25 -17.45 -21.79
N ASP A 167 49.13 -16.45 -21.63
CA ASP A 167 50.53 -16.58 -21.24
C ASP A 167 50.76 -16.74 -19.72
N TRP A 168 49.72 -16.69 -18.88
CA TRP A 168 49.89 -16.79 -17.43
C TRP A 168 49.66 -18.19 -16.84
N SER A 169 49.59 -19.22 -17.68
CA SER A 169 49.65 -20.63 -17.25
C SER A 169 51.06 -21.19 -17.48
N ASN A 170 51.87 -21.22 -16.42
CA ASN A 170 53.18 -21.87 -16.44
C ASN A 170 53.09 -23.36 -16.75
N GLY A 171 53.89 -23.80 -17.74
CA GLY A 171 54.58 -25.09 -17.76
C GLY A 171 53.98 -26.18 -18.66
N ASP A 172 54.32 -26.18 -19.95
CA ASP A 172 55.08 -27.30 -20.52
C ASP A 172 55.69 -26.94 -21.88
N LEU A 173 56.83 -27.57 -22.16
CA LEU A 173 57.69 -27.40 -23.33
C LEU A 173 56.98 -27.78 -24.64
N ASP A 174 57.01 -26.90 -25.64
CA ASP A 174 57.61 -27.30 -26.92
C ASP A 174 57.97 -26.09 -27.80
N VAL A 175 59.24 -26.07 -28.19
CA VAL A 175 59.87 -25.09 -29.07
C VAL A 175 59.49 -25.43 -30.51
N VAL A 176 58.83 -24.50 -31.21
CA VAL A 176 59.00 -24.39 -32.67
C VAL A 176 59.24 -22.93 -33.04
N GLU A 177 60.49 -22.67 -33.39
CA GLU A 177 60.97 -21.47 -34.04
C GLU A 177 60.12 -21.07 -35.25
N LYS A 178 59.80 -19.78 -35.35
CA LYS A 178 59.82 -19.12 -36.66
C LYS A 178 60.20 -17.65 -36.52
N ASN A 179 61.46 -17.39 -36.85
CA ASN A 179 62.06 -16.08 -37.03
C ASN A 179 61.23 -15.18 -37.95
N HIS A 180 60.96 -13.95 -37.52
CA HIS A 180 60.95 -12.80 -38.41
C HIS A 180 61.61 -11.61 -37.69
N LEU A 181 62.86 -11.35 -38.08
CA LEU A 181 63.56 -10.11 -37.76
C LEU A 181 63.06 -9.00 -38.69
N SER A 182 62.63 -7.86 -38.13
CA SER A 182 62.70 -6.56 -38.80
C SER A 182 62.47 -5.42 -37.79
N ASN A 183 63.57 -4.99 -37.18
CA ASN A 183 64.00 -3.62 -36.91
C ASN A 183 62.97 -2.47 -36.89
N GLY A 184 62.92 -1.76 -35.75
CA GLY A 184 62.74 -0.32 -35.70
C GLY A 184 61.39 0.19 -35.16
N ILE A 185 61.40 0.55 -33.87
CA ILE A 185 60.69 1.63 -33.14
C ILE A 185 60.33 1.11 -31.75
N SER A 186 61.34 1.08 -30.88
CA SER A 186 61.14 1.07 -29.43
C SER A 186 60.83 2.51 -29.04
N LEU A 187 59.61 2.76 -28.54
CA LEU A 187 59.11 3.92 -27.76
C LEU A 187 57.57 4.14 -27.84
N GLN A 188 56.78 3.23 -28.43
CA GLN A 188 55.30 3.33 -28.47
C GLN A 188 54.52 2.23 -27.71
N ASP A 189 55.20 1.26 -27.08
CA ASP A 189 54.49 0.17 -26.36
C ASP A 189 53.89 0.59 -25.02
N THR A 190 54.45 1.59 -24.32
CA THR A 190 54.01 1.97 -22.98
C THR A 190 52.68 2.72 -22.94
N GLU A 191 52.32 3.49 -23.97
CA GLU A 191 51.09 4.30 -23.97
C GLU A 191 49.85 3.49 -24.42
N SER A 192 50.02 2.51 -25.31
CA SER A 192 48.91 1.62 -25.71
C SER A 192 48.55 0.67 -24.60
N GLU A 193 49.52 0.13 -23.88
CA GLU A 193 49.28 -0.84 -22.80
C GLU A 193 48.63 -0.19 -21.57
N SER A 194 49.02 1.04 -21.21
CA SER A 194 48.31 1.81 -20.16
C SER A 194 46.86 2.12 -20.52
N ASN A 195 46.59 2.43 -21.81
CA ASN A 195 45.22 2.68 -22.28
C ASN A 195 44.35 1.41 -22.23
N VAL A 196 44.92 0.25 -22.55
CA VAL A 196 44.23 -1.04 -22.45
C VAL A 196 43.92 -1.40 -20.98
N ARG A 197 44.86 -1.20 -20.06
CA ARG A 197 44.63 -1.40 -18.60
C ARG A 197 43.56 -0.46 -18.06
N GLU A 198 43.60 0.81 -18.44
CA GLU A 198 42.61 1.79 -18.02
C GLU A 198 41.21 1.44 -18.53
N THR A 199 41.08 1.09 -19.82
CA THR A 199 39.79 0.67 -20.40
C THR A 199 39.24 -0.60 -19.77
N GLN A 200 40.09 -1.58 -19.45
CA GLN A 200 39.71 -2.78 -18.70
C GLN A 200 39.23 -2.44 -17.28
N SER A 201 39.92 -1.53 -16.58
CA SER A 201 39.52 -1.09 -15.23
C SER A 201 38.16 -0.38 -15.22
N MET A 202 37.88 0.43 -16.25
CA MET A 202 36.58 1.09 -16.42
C MET A 202 35.47 0.08 -16.73
N LEU A 203 35.75 -0.93 -17.54
CA LEU A 203 34.79 -2.00 -17.84
C LEU A 203 34.45 -2.81 -16.58
N LEU A 204 35.43 -3.12 -15.74
CA LEU A 204 35.23 -3.81 -14.46
C LEU A 204 34.41 -2.98 -13.47
N GLU A 205 34.65 -1.67 -13.36
CA GLU A 205 33.81 -0.77 -12.56
C GLU A 205 32.35 -0.75 -13.05
N ARG A 206 32.16 -0.74 -14.37
CA ARG A 206 30.83 -0.82 -14.97
C ARG A 206 30.16 -2.16 -14.68
N ILE A 207 30.88 -3.28 -14.80
CA ILE A 207 30.35 -4.62 -14.47
C ILE A 207 29.97 -4.68 -12.99
N ALA A 208 30.81 -4.16 -12.09
CA ALA A 208 30.56 -4.09 -10.65
C ALA A 208 29.29 -3.31 -10.31
N SER A 209 29.07 -2.16 -10.96
CA SER A 209 27.84 -1.36 -10.77
C SER A 209 26.57 -2.08 -11.26
N GLU A 210 26.63 -2.78 -12.40
CA GLU A 210 25.52 -3.60 -12.88
C GLU A 210 25.29 -4.85 -12.01
N MET A 211 26.36 -5.42 -11.45
CA MET A 211 26.28 -6.53 -10.50
C MET A 211 25.57 -6.12 -9.21
N ASN A 212 25.84 -4.91 -8.71
CA ASN A 212 25.12 -4.36 -7.57
C ASN A 212 23.63 -4.16 -7.88
N ARG A 213 23.30 -3.66 -9.08
CA ARG A 213 21.92 -3.54 -9.54
C ARG A 213 21.23 -4.91 -9.64
N LEU A 214 21.94 -5.92 -10.13
CA LEU A 214 21.44 -7.30 -10.19
C LEU A 214 21.19 -7.88 -8.78
N LYS A 215 22.10 -7.63 -7.82
CA LYS A 215 21.94 -8.00 -6.40
C LYS A 215 20.65 -7.40 -5.82
N PHE A 216 20.33 -6.14 -6.13
CA PHE A 216 19.08 -5.50 -5.73
C PHE A 216 17.84 -6.22 -6.30
N TYR A 217 17.82 -6.54 -7.60
CA TYR A 217 16.69 -7.23 -8.23
C TYR A 217 16.50 -8.64 -7.68
N ILE A 218 17.58 -9.41 -7.48
CA ILE A 218 17.52 -10.75 -6.88
C ILE A 218 16.96 -10.67 -5.45
N ALA A 219 17.35 -9.66 -4.67
CA ALA A 219 16.85 -9.47 -3.32
C ALA A 219 15.34 -9.15 -3.26
N HIS A 220 14.81 -8.42 -4.25
CA HIS A 220 13.38 -8.12 -4.37
C HIS A 220 12.55 -9.31 -4.87
N ALA A 221 13.19 -10.24 -5.59
CA ALA A 221 12.48 -11.32 -6.26
C ALA A 221 12.37 -12.60 -5.40
N LYS A 222 13.14 -12.75 -4.31
CA LYS A 222 13.52 -13.99 -3.56
C LYS A 222 12.56 -15.21 -3.56
N ASP A 223 11.25 -15.02 -3.64
CA ASP A 223 10.25 -16.08 -3.57
C ASP A 223 9.90 -16.73 -4.93
N LEU A 224 10.51 -16.28 -6.04
CA LEU A 224 10.17 -16.75 -7.39
C LEU A 224 11.11 -17.86 -7.90
N PRO A 225 10.57 -18.94 -8.52
CA PRO A 225 11.35 -20.12 -8.91
C PRO A 225 12.43 -19.84 -9.96
N PHE A 226 12.27 -18.82 -10.81
CA PHE A 226 13.25 -18.48 -11.83
C PHE A 226 14.58 -17.95 -11.25
N ILE A 227 14.56 -17.49 -10.00
CA ILE A 227 15.73 -16.89 -9.36
C ILE A 227 16.84 -17.90 -9.17
N GLN A 228 16.52 -19.17 -8.92
CA GLN A 228 17.55 -20.20 -8.74
C GLN A 228 18.49 -20.32 -9.96
N ASN A 229 17.95 -20.14 -11.17
CA ASN A 229 18.77 -20.16 -12.39
C ASN A 229 19.59 -18.86 -12.53
N ILE A 230 18.98 -17.72 -12.22
CA ILE A 230 19.64 -16.41 -12.27
C ILE A 230 20.73 -16.31 -11.20
N GLU A 231 20.52 -16.90 -10.02
CA GLU A 231 21.45 -16.92 -8.91
C GLU A 231 22.70 -17.73 -9.25
N LYS A 232 22.56 -18.88 -9.95
CA LYS A 232 23.72 -19.63 -10.47
C LYS A 232 24.53 -18.80 -11.46
N ARG A 233 23.87 -18.09 -12.37
CA ARG A 233 24.53 -17.20 -13.35
C ARG A 233 25.20 -16.02 -12.65
N PHE A 234 24.53 -15.42 -11.65
CA PHE A 234 25.06 -14.37 -10.79
C PHE A 234 26.32 -14.83 -10.05
N GLN A 235 26.30 -16.00 -9.41
CA GLN A 235 27.47 -16.56 -8.72
C GLN A 235 28.63 -16.81 -9.68
N SER A 236 28.36 -17.33 -10.89
CA SER A 236 29.40 -17.53 -11.90
C SER A 236 30.00 -16.20 -12.35
N ALA A 237 29.17 -15.19 -12.60
CA ALA A 237 29.61 -13.87 -13.04
C ALA A 237 30.34 -13.10 -11.91
N SER A 238 29.92 -13.26 -10.66
CA SER A 238 30.58 -12.71 -9.47
C SER A 238 31.99 -13.27 -9.34
N ARG A 239 32.17 -14.60 -9.40
CA ARG A 239 33.50 -15.22 -9.32
C ARG A 239 34.45 -14.73 -10.41
N LEU A 240 33.94 -14.55 -11.63
CA LEU A 240 34.75 -14.07 -12.75
C LEU A 240 35.09 -12.58 -12.62
N LEU A 241 34.17 -11.78 -12.09
CA LEU A 241 34.42 -10.38 -11.74
C LEU A 241 35.46 -10.29 -10.63
N ASP A 242 35.33 -11.05 -9.55
CA ASP A 242 36.25 -11.06 -8.42
C ASP A 242 37.67 -11.43 -8.86
N ALA A 243 37.81 -12.46 -9.70
CA ALA A 243 39.10 -12.88 -10.26
C ALA A 243 39.70 -11.80 -11.18
N SER A 244 38.93 -11.30 -12.14
CA SER A 244 39.39 -10.26 -13.09
C SER A 244 39.73 -8.94 -12.38
N LEU A 245 38.94 -8.56 -11.38
CA LEU A 245 39.15 -7.36 -10.58
C LEU A 245 40.39 -7.50 -9.69
N GLY A 246 40.62 -8.69 -9.11
CA GLY A 246 41.83 -8.98 -8.35
C GLY A 246 43.08 -8.85 -9.21
N HIS A 247 43.09 -9.46 -10.40
CA HIS A 247 44.22 -9.34 -11.33
C HIS A 247 44.45 -7.89 -11.77
N CYS A 248 43.40 -7.18 -12.16
CA CYS A 248 43.51 -5.77 -12.57
C CYS A 248 44.01 -4.87 -11.42
N PHE A 249 43.65 -5.18 -10.18
CA PHE A 249 44.12 -4.44 -9.02
C PHE A 249 45.59 -4.70 -8.71
N VAL A 250 46.06 -5.96 -8.79
CA VAL A 250 47.49 -6.30 -8.68
C VAL A 250 48.30 -5.61 -9.77
N ASP A 251 47.85 -5.71 -11.02
CA ASP A 251 48.51 -5.10 -12.18
C ASP A 251 48.58 -3.56 -12.06
N GLY A 252 47.50 -2.93 -11.59
CA GLY A 252 47.49 -1.49 -11.28
C GLY A 252 48.45 -1.10 -10.16
N LEU A 253 48.59 -1.93 -9.12
CA LEU A 253 49.52 -1.71 -8.00
C LEU A 253 50.99 -1.87 -8.42
N GLU A 254 51.31 -2.86 -9.25
CA GLU A 254 52.67 -3.09 -9.78
C GLU A 254 53.13 -1.93 -10.67
N HIS A 255 52.25 -1.43 -11.54
CA HIS A 255 52.54 -0.33 -12.48
C HIS A 255 52.31 1.07 -11.88
N ARG A 256 51.79 1.15 -10.65
CA ARG A 256 51.41 2.41 -9.95
C ARG A 256 50.49 3.31 -10.77
N ASP A 257 49.54 2.72 -11.48
CA ASP A 257 48.57 3.46 -12.28
C ASP A 257 47.42 3.98 -11.38
N GLU A 258 47.39 5.30 -11.17
CA GLU A 258 46.41 5.94 -10.29
C GLU A 258 44.95 5.71 -10.75
N ASN A 259 44.71 5.68 -12.07
CA ASN A 259 43.35 5.59 -12.62
C ASN A 259 42.80 4.17 -12.50
N VAL A 260 43.64 3.17 -12.81
CA VAL A 260 43.28 1.75 -12.68
C VAL A 260 42.94 1.42 -11.24
N ILE A 261 43.80 1.83 -10.29
CA ILE A 261 43.59 1.61 -8.87
C ILE A 261 42.31 2.29 -8.38
N TYR A 262 42.06 3.53 -8.78
CA TYR A 262 40.84 4.24 -8.42
C TYR A 262 39.58 3.54 -8.93
N ASN A 263 39.57 3.10 -10.19
CA ASN A 263 38.45 2.38 -10.79
C ASN A 263 38.23 1.01 -10.11
N CYS A 264 39.30 0.28 -9.80
CA CYS A 264 39.22 -0.97 -9.06
C CYS A 264 38.66 -0.79 -7.64
N LEU A 265 39.11 0.22 -6.90
CA LEU A 265 38.58 0.52 -5.57
C LEU A 265 37.09 0.90 -5.62
N ARG A 266 36.67 1.66 -6.64
CA ARG A 266 35.24 1.95 -6.87
C ARG A 266 34.45 0.69 -7.20
N ALA A 267 35.01 -0.22 -7.99
CA ALA A 267 34.40 -1.50 -8.29
C ALA A 267 34.23 -2.35 -7.02
N TYR A 268 35.28 -2.47 -6.18
CA TYR A 268 35.22 -3.16 -4.88
C TYR A 268 34.19 -2.57 -3.92
N ALA A 269 34.09 -1.23 -3.88
CA ALA A 269 33.05 -0.54 -3.11
C ALA A 269 31.63 -0.84 -3.64
N ALA A 270 31.46 -0.92 -4.97
CA ALA A 270 30.16 -1.21 -5.57
C ALA A 270 29.67 -2.65 -5.30
N ILE A 271 30.58 -3.63 -5.22
CA ILE A 271 30.24 -5.03 -4.90
C ILE A 271 30.24 -5.34 -3.39
N ASP A 272 30.60 -4.38 -2.55
CA ASP A 272 30.71 -4.54 -1.09
C ASP A 272 31.76 -5.58 -0.68
N SER A 273 32.90 -5.61 -1.38
CA SER A 273 34.00 -6.57 -1.17
C SER A 273 35.30 -5.85 -0.79
N THR A 274 35.24 -5.03 0.27
CA THR A 274 36.40 -4.27 0.78
C THR A 274 37.48 -5.17 1.39
N GLY A 275 37.08 -6.30 1.99
CA GLY A 275 38.00 -7.27 2.58
C GLY A 275 38.94 -7.89 1.55
N ASN A 276 38.43 -8.26 0.36
CA ASN A 276 39.26 -8.82 -0.71
C ASN A 276 40.29 -7.79 -1.22
N ALA A 277 39.88 -6.52 -1.34
CA ALA A 277 40.79 -5.45 -1.74
C ALA A 277 41.92 -5.24 -0.72
N GLU A 278 41.59 -5.26 0.58
CA GLU A 278 42.58 -5.15 1.66
C GLU A 278 43.55 -6.35 1.66
N GLU A 279 43.05 -7.56 1.46
CA GLU A 279 43.88 -8.77 1.41
C GLU A 279 44.85 -8.76 0.22
N ILE A 280 44.39 -8.35 -0.96
CA ILE A 280 45.26 -8.21 -2.13
C ILE A 280 46.31 -7.13 -1.88
N PHE A 281 45.92 -5.97 -1.34
CA PHE A 281 46.88 -4.93 -1.00
C PHE A 281 47.92 -5.40 0.04
N ARG A 282 47.48 -6.14 1.06
CA ARG A 282 48.35 -6.72 2.09
C ARG A 282 49.35 -7.70 1.48
N THR A 283 48.92 -8.52 0.54
CA THR A 283 49.76 -9.57 -0.06
C THR A 283 50.70 -9.02 -1.12
N THR A 284 50.26 -8.06 -1.94
CA THR A 284 51.03 -7.51 -3.07
C THR A 284 52.00 -6.41 -2.64
N ILE A 285 51.62 -5.54 -1.71
CA ILE A 285 52.44 -4.38 -1.31
C ILE A 285 53.02 -4.58 0.09
N VAL A 286 52.20 -4.92 1.08
CA VAL A 286 52.66 -4.94 2.48
C VAL A 286 53.58 -6.13 2.77
N ALA A 287 53.28 -7.34 2.28
CA ALA A 287 54.09 -8.53 2.54
C ALA A 287 55.51 -8.43 1.94
N PRO A 288 55.72 -7.98 0.69
CA PRO A 288 57.07 -7.78 0.14
C PRO A 288 57.84 -6.66 0.86
N LEU A 289 57.14 -5.60 1.28
CA LEU A 289 57.77 -4.52 2.05
C LEU A 289 58.24 -5.02 3.42
N ILE A 290 57.41 -5.80 4.13
CA ILE A 290 57.79 -6.40 5.42
C ILE A 290 58.92 -7.40 5.24
N GLN A 291 58.91 -8.23 4.19
CA GLN A 291 60.02 -9.15 3.91
C GLN A 291 61.33 -8.44 3.55
N LYS A 292 61.26 -7.24 2.98
CA LYS A 292 62.43 -6.43 2.65
C LYS A 292 63.06 -5.78 3.87
N VAL A 293 62.24 -5.33 4.84
CA VAL A 293 62.72 -4.73 6.09
C VAL A 293 63.11 -5.81 7.11
N ILE A 294 62.37 -6.93 7.14
CA ILE A 294 62.63 -8.06 8.03
C ILE A 294 62.79 -9.31 7.16
N PRO A 295 64.00 -9.56 6.60
CA PRO A 295 64.26 -10.81 5.91
C PRO A 295 64.08 -11.98 6.88
N HIS A 296 63.34 -13.01 6.48
CA HIS A 296 63.28 -14.28 7.22
C HIS A 296 64.67 -14.94 7.19
N GLY A 297 65.58 -14.51 8.08
CA GLY A 297 67.00 -14.80 7.91
C GLY A 297 67.94 -14.36 9.05
N SER A 298 67.47 -14.22 10.29
CA SER A 298 68.36 -14.27 11.48
C SER A 298 68.01 -15.45 12.39
N SER A 299 67.66 -16.61 11.79
CA SER A 299 67.84 -17.89 12.49
C SER A 299 69.31 -18.27 12.42
N GLY A 300 70.11 -17.68 13.32
CA GLY A 300 71.54 -17.87 13.34
C GLY A 300 72.19 -17.11 14.49
N LEU A 301 72.15 -17.73 15.67
CA LEU A 301 72.81 -17.37 16.93
C LEU A 301 72.20 -16.24 17.76
N ALA A 302 71.98 -16.61 19.03
CA ALA A 302 71.69 -15.74 20.14
C ALA A 302 72.68 -14.56 20.23
N GLY A 303 72.15 -13.35 20.12
CA GLY A 303 72.83 -12.10 20.43
C GLY A 303 71.75 -11.06 20.69
N GLU A 304 71.87 -10.35 21.81
CA GLU A 304 70.92 -9.34 22.32
C GLU A 304 70.35 -8.47 21.19
N ALA A 305 69.04 -8.60 20.92
CA ALA A 305 68.33 -7.71 20.03
C ALA A 305 68.32 -6.31 20.67
N SER A 306 69.27 -5.47 20.27
CA SER A 306 69.35 -4.07 20.68
C SER A 306 68.05 -3.36 20.29
N GLY A 307 67.47 -2.57 21.20
CA GLY A 307 66.31 -1.71 20.90
C GLY A 307 66.55 -0.78 19.70
N ASP A 308 67.80 -0.50 19.37
CA ASP A 308 68.18 0.32 18.20
C ASP A 308 67.88 -0.38 16.87
N GLN A 309 67.84 -1.72 16.84
CA GLN A 309 67.59 -2.48 15.61
C GLN A 309 66.10 -2.48 15.26
N LEU A 310 65.22 -2.59 16.26
CA LEU A 310 63.77 -2.46 16.09
C LEU A 310 63.37 -1.02 15.75
N GLU A 311 64.04 -0.02 16.34
CA GLU A 311 63.83 1.39 16.01
C GLU A 311 64.29 1.71 14.58
N ALA A 312 65.41 1.12 14.13
CA ALA A 312 65.87 1.22 12.74
C ALA A 312 64.88 0.56 11.77
N ASP A 313 64.42 -0.66 12.06
CA ASP A 313 63.41 -1.35 11.26
C ASP A 313 62.09 -0.53 11.19
N PHE A 314 61.68 0.08 12.30
CA PHE A 314 60.50 0.95 12.34
C PHE A 314 60.66 2.22 11.51
N GLN A 315 61.83 2.85 11.55
CA GLN A 315 62.14 4.02 10.71
C GLN A 315 62.18 3.66 9.22
N GLU A 316 62.68 2.47 8.88
CA GLU A 316 62.69 1.97 7.50
C GLU A 316 61.27 1.68 7.00
N ILE A 317 60.42 1.04 7.82
CA ILE A 317 58.99 0.85 7.52
C ILE A 317 58.31 2.20 7.30
N LYS A 318 58.56 3.19 8.16
CA LYS A 318 57.95 4.52 8.04
C LYS A 318 58.36 5.22 6.73
N GLN A 319 59.63 5.10 6.35
CA GLN A 319 60.13 5.68 5.10
C GLN A 319 59.62 4.94 3.86
N CYS A 320 59.43 3.61 3.94
CA CYS A 320 58.78 2.80 2.92
C CYS A 320 57.29 3.15 2.75
N ILE A 321 56.54 3.32 3.84
CA ILE A 321 55.14 3.76 3.79
C ILE A 321 55.05 5.16 3.14
N GLU A 322 55.96 6.07 3.47
CA GLU A 322 55.98 7.42 2.91
C GLU A 322 56.34 7.43 1.40
N LYS A 323 57.17 6.50 0.92
CA LYS A 323 57.49 6.38 -0.51
C LYS A 323 56.45 5.58 -1.31
N ASP A 324 55.91 4.52 -0.71
CA ASP A 324 55.13 3.50 -1.43
C ASP A 324 53.63 3.60 -1.17
N CYS A 325 53.17 4.33 -0.14
CA CYS A 325 51.74 4.50 0.12
C CYS A 325 51.24 5.94 -0.09
N THR A 326 52.14 6.92 -0.32
CA THR A 326 51.72 8.32 -0.56
C THR A 326 50.89 8.50 -1.83
N PHE A 327 51.07 7.66 -2.86
CA PHE A 327 50.23 7.70 -4.06
C PHE A 327 48.79 7.23 -3.77
N LEU A 328 48.60 6.21 -2.92
CA LEU A 328 47.27 5.77 -2.47
C LEU A 328 46.57 6.82 -1.60
N LEU A 329 47.35 7.54 -0.76
CA LEU A 329 46.84 8.68 0.00
C LEU A 329 46.36 9.81 -0.92
N LYS A 330 47.08 10.06 -2.03
CA LYS A 330 46.62 11.01 -3.06
C LYS A 330 45.32 10.54 -3.72
N ILE A 331 45.22 9.27 -4.10
CA ILE A 331 44.00 8.70 -4.73
C ILE A 331 42.78 8.80 -3.80
N SER A 332 42.94 8.45 -2.52
CA SER A 332 41.86 8.56 -1.52
C SER A 332 41.47 10.01 -1.19
N SER A 333 42.45 10.93 -1.12
CA SER A 333 42.17 12.36 -0.91
C SER A 333 41.43 13.02 -2.09
N ARG A 334 41.68 12.54 -3.32
CA ARG A 334 41.05 13.01 -4.55
C ARG A 334 39.61 12.49 -4.69
N GLY A 335 39.35 11.28 -4.21
CA GLY A 335 38.00 10.76 -4.01
C GLY A 335 37.15 11.70 -3.15
N MET A 336 37.67 12.15 -2.00
CA MET A 336 36.95 13.07 -1.09
C MET A 336 36.55 14.41 -1.73
N MET A 337 37.26 14.91 -2.74
CA MET A 337 36.90 16.14 -3.44
C MET A 337 35.82 15.96 -4.53
N SER A 338 35.62 14.73 -5.03
CA SER A 338 34.65 14.44 -6.11
C SER A 338 33.26 14.04 -5.58
N TYR A 339 33.14 13.61 -4.31
CA TYR A 339 31.87 13.24 -3.65
C TYR A 339 31.03 14.44 -3.18
N ARG A 340 30.76 15.40 -4.07
CA ARG A 340 29.71 16.42 -3.89
C ARG A 340 28.60 16.31 -4.95
N ARG A 341 28.25 15.07 -5.34
CA ARG A 341 26.98 14.76 -6.01
C ARG A 341 26.35 13.52 -5.36
N PRO A 342 25.03 13.54 -5.10
CA PRO A 342 24.41 12.64 -4.14
C PRO A 342 24.18 11.27 -4.79
N PHE A 343 25.02 10.29 -4.44
CA PHE A 343 24.67 8.88 -4.55
C PHE A 343 24.34 8.38 -3.15
N ILE A 344 23.12 7.87 -3.05
CA ILE A 344 22.45 7.32 -1.87
C ILE A 344 23.34 6.21 -1.27
N GLY A 345 23.62 6.32 0.03
CA GLY A 345 24.30 5.28 0.79
C GLY A 345 25.50 5.81 1.59
N GLN A 346 25.22 6.57 2.65
CA GLN A 346 26.16 6.75 3.75
C GLN A 346 26.41 5.39 4.39
N HIS A 347 27.56 4.76 4.12
CA HIS A 347 28.15 3.74 4.99
C HIS A 347 29.64 3.56 4.67
N ILE A 348 30.40 4.66 4.72
CA ILE A 348 31.85 4.61 4.90
C ILE A 348 32.19 5.69 5.92
N LEU A 349 32.19 5.29 7.19
CA LEU A 349 32.90 5.85 8.36
C LEU A 349 32.11 5.55 9.65
N VAL A 350 32.29 4.31 10.14
CA VAL A 350 32.60 4.04 11.54
C VAL A 350 33.71 3.00 11.55
#